data_AF-A0A947QRP6-F1
#
_entry.id   AF-A0A947QRP6-F1
#
_cell.length_a   1.000
_cell.length_b   1.000
_cell.length_c   1.000
_cell.angle_alpha   90.00
_cell.angle_beta   90.00
_cell.angle_gamma   90.00
#
_symmetry.space_group_name_H-M   'P 1'
#
loop_
_entity.id
_entity.type
_entity.pdbx_description
1 polymer ?
#
loop_
_entity_poly.entity_id
_entity_poly.type
_entity_poly.pdbx_seq_one_letter_code
_entity_poly.pdbx_strand_id
1 'polypeptide(L)'
;MAEKETFKNKGNAKSLKSLAIIILLAAILIPISVIGVMYVLELRTEAGPTEKPQKVEVTNLLDTTATITWTTPSAETTGYVKYGTTTSLQNVAFDIRDIQESTGSYELHYIDLRELTPSTVYYYAMIVGGKEYKNDEEYYKFKTGPILDIIDTPKPVKGSVEDPSGGDEELVVYMYVEKDSKISNKLSTITSSKNYTLDLSNLRTSDLNDLFSDLDEATLHVFAEGAGRGEGSITTEILSAID
;
A
#
# COMPACT_ATOMS: atom_id res chain seq x y z
N MET A 1 50.21 -2.88 -86.22
CA MET A 1 49.57 -4.08 -85.63
C MET A 1 49.84 -3.99 -84.13
N ALA A 2 48.85 -3.57 -83.35
CA ALA A 2 49.00 -3.32 -81.91
C ALA A 2 48.21 -4.39 -81.14
N GLU A 3 48.92 -5.19 -80.35
CA GLU A 3 48.37 -6.27 -79.53
C GLU A 3 47.88 -5.68 -78.20
N LYS A 4 46.59 -5.85 -77.90
CA LYS A 4 46.01 -5.44 -76.61
C LYS A 4 46.20 -6.57 -75.60
N GLU A 5 47.10 -6.38 -74.65
CA GLU A 5 47.15 -7.24 -73.47
C GLU A 5 45.99 -6.93 -72.52
N THR A 6 45.10 -7.90 -72.32
CA THR A 6 44.05 -7.87 -71.30
C THR A 6 44.62 -8.26 -69.93
N PHE A 7 44.75 -7.29 -69.03
CA PHE A 7 45.03 -7.53 -67.62
C PHE A 7 43.83 -8.24 -66.95
N LYS A 8 43.96 -9.55 -66.69
CA LYS A 8 43.05 -10.27 -65.79
C LYS A 8 43.37 -9.89 -64.34
N ASN A 9 42.57 -9.01 -63.75
CA ASN A 9 42.57 -8.74 -62.32
C ASN A 9 42.10 -9.99 -61.57
N LYS A 10 43.04 -10.82 -61.08
CA LYS A 10 42.79 -11.86 -60.07
C LYS A 10 42.59 -11.19 -58.71
N GLY A 11 41.51 -10.41 -58.59
CA GLY A 11 41.02 -9.93 -57.31
C GLY A 11 40.77 -11.13 -56.41
N ASN A 12 41.39 -11.10 -55.24
CA ASN A 12 41.65 -12.23 -54.36
C ASN A 12 40.34 -12.87 -53.86
N ALA A 13 39.75 -13.80 -54.62
CA ALA A 13 38.46 -14.45 -54.31
C ALA A 13 38.40 -15.09 -52.90
N LYS A 14 39.56 -15.34 -52.28
CA LYS A 14 39.67 -15.75 -50.88
C LYS A 14 39.24 -14.64 -49.89
N SER A 15 39.57 -13.37 -50.14
CA SER A 15 39.21 -12.26 -49.23
C SER A 15 37.72 -11.89 -49.32
N LEU A 16 37.12 -12.02 -50.50
CA LEU A 16 35.67 -11.85 -50.70
C LEU A 16 34.86 -12.96 -50.01
N LYS A 17 35.34 -14.20 -50.07
CA LYS A 17 34.71 -15.34 -49.36
C LYS A 17 34.81 -15.21 -47.85
N SER A 18 35.96 -14.76 -47.31
CA SER A 18 36.10 -14.51 -45.88
C SER A 18 35.22 -13.35 -45.39
N LEU A 19 35.06 -12.29 -46.18
CA LEU A 19 34.17 -11.18 -45.85
C LEU A 19 32.70 -11.61 -45.82
N ALA A 20 32.27 -12.43 -46.79
CA ALA A 20 30.91 -12.97 -46.83
C ALA A 20 30.59 -13.86 -45.62
N ILE A 21 31.55 -14.66 -45.16
CA ILE A 21 31.39 -15.50 -43.96
C ILE A 21 31.26 -14.64 -42.69
N ILE A 22 32.07 -13.58 -42.56
CA ILE A 22 31.99 -12.66 -41.41
C ILE A 22 30.64 -11.95 -41.36
N ILE A 23 30.14 -11.48 -42.51
CA ILE A 23 28.82 -10.83 -42.60
C ILE A 23 27.71 -11.81 -42.21
N LEU A 24 27.79 -13.05 -42.68
CA LEU A 24 26.80 -14.09 -42.34
C LEU A 24 26.81 -14.42 -40.84
N LEU A 25 27.99 -14.51 -40.23
CA LEU A 25 28.13 -14.75 -38.79
C LEU A 25 27.60 -13.57 -37.97
N ALA A 26 27.89 -12.33 -38.36
CA ALA A 26 27.38 -11.13 -37.70
C ALA A 26 25.85 -11.03 -37.82
N ALA A 27 25.27 -11.38 -38.97
CA ALA A 27 23.83 -11.38 -39.20
C ALA A 27 23.08 -12.39 -38.31
N ILE A 28 23.75 -13.42 -37.79
CA ILE A 28 23.17 -14.41 -36.88
C ILE A 28 23.46 -14.06 -35.41
N LEU A 29 24.69 -13.62 -35.10
CA LEU A 29 25.10 -13.31 -33.73
C LEU A 29 24.43 -12.05 -33.17
N ILE A 30 24.19 -11.03 -34.00
CA ILE A 30 23.57 -9.77 -33.55
C ILE A 30 22.10 -9.99 -33.13
N PRO A 31 21.24 -10.66 -33.89
CA PRO A 31 19.87 -10.96 -33.43
C PRO A 31 19.86 -11.81 -32.16
N ILE A 32 20.75 -12.80 -32.05
CA ILE A 32 20.83 -13.68 -30.87
C ILE A 32 21.26 -12.89 -29.63
N SER A 33 22.25 -11.99 -29.76
CA SER A 33 22.68 -11.16 -28.64
C SER A 33 21.62 -10.14 -28.25
N VAL A 34 20.90 -9.55 -29.21
CA VAL A 34 19.79 -8.64 -28.93
C VAL A 34 18.65 -9.37 -28.22
N ILE A 35 18.26 -10.56 -28.70
CA ILE A 35 17.24 -11.40 -28.03
C ILE A 35 17.72 -11.80 -26.62
N GLY A 36 18.98 -12.18 -26.47
CA GLY A 36 19.57 -12.52 -25.17
C GLY A 36 19.59 -11.33 -24.21
N VAL A 37 19.92 -10.13 -24.68
CA VAL A 37 19.85 -8.89 -23.89
C VAL A 37 18.41 -8.54 -23.53
N MET A 38 17.45 -8.66 -24.44
CA MET A 38 16.03 -8.46 -24.15
C MET A 38 15.51 -9.45 -23.11
N TYR A 39 15.89 -10.73 -23.22
CA TYR A 39 15.54 -11.77 -22.23
C TYR A 39 16.17 -11.48 -20.86
N VAL A 40 17.42 -11.00 -20.82
CA VAL A 40 18.10 -10.60 -19.57
C VAL A 40 17.50 -9.34 -18.97
N LEU A 41 16.99 -8.40 -19.78
CA LEU A 41 16.26 -7.22 -19.31
C LEU A 41 14.86 -7.58 -18.78
N GLU A 42 14.16 -8.54 -19.38
CA GLU A 42 12.88 -9.08 -18.88
C GLU A 42 13.03 -9.85 -17.56
N LEU A 43 14.19 -10.47 -17.32
CA LEU A 43 14.52 -11.13 -16.04
C LEU A 43 14.86 -10.15 -14.90
N ARG A 44 14.93 -8.84 -15.17
CA ARG A 44 15.10 -7.79 -14.14
C ARG A 44 13.75 -7.25 -13.67
N THR A 45 12.80 -8.12 -13.37
CA THR A 45 11.75 -7.76 -12.42
C THR A 45 12.37 -7.90 -11.03
N GLU A 46 12.94 -6.81 -10.51
CA GLU A 46 13.30 -6.75 -9.08
C GLU A 46 11.99 -6.72 -8.28
N ALA A 47 11.38 -7.88 -8.07
CA ALA A 47 10.38 -8.05 -7.04
C ALA A 47 11.11 -7.83 -5.70
N GLY A 48 10.74 -6.76 -5.00
CA GLY A 48 11.20 -6.54 -3.63
C GLY A 48 10.82 -7.72 -2.72
N PRO A 49 11.35 -7.75 -1.49
CA PRO A 49 10.90 -8.72 -0.50
C PRO A 49 9.36 -8.71 -0.42
N THR A 50 8.75 -9.89 -0.42
CA THR A 50 7.31 -10.07 -0.21
C THR A 50 7.10 -10.81 1.10
N GLU A 51 6.14 -10.35 1.87
CA GLU A 51 5.69 -10.98 3.09
C GLU A 51 4.16 -11.01 3.09
N LYS A 52 3.57 -12.05 3.68
CA LYS A 52 2.12 -12.10 3.83
C LYS A 52 1.70 -10.98 4.79
N PRO A 53 0.82 -10.03 4.37
CA PRO A 53 0.35 -8.98 5.26
C PRO A 53 -0.37 -9.59 6.46
N GLN A 54 -0.12 -9.02 7.62
CA GLN A 54 -0.72 -9.40 8.89
C GLN A 54 -1.50 -8.22 9.46
N LYS A 55 -2.40 -8.50 10.42
CA LYS A 55 -3.17 -7.47 11.15
C LYS A 55 -3.84 -6.44 10.22
N VAL A 56 -4.50 -6.95 9.18
CA VAL A 56 -5.20 -6.13 8.20
C VAL A 56 -6.43 -5.51 8.88
N GLU A 57 -6.49 -4.18 8.94
CA GLU A 57 -7.59 -3.45 9.58
C GLU A 57 -8.18 -2.41 8.62
N VAL A 58 -9.48 -2.15 8.79
CA VAL A 58 -10.17 -1.05 8.12
C VAL A 58 -10.69 -0.10 9.18
N THR A 59 -10.24 1.15 9.11
CA THR A 59 -10.51 2.21 10.10
C THR A 59 -10.89 3.50 9.40
N ASN A 60 -11.17 4.56 10.18
CA ASN A 60 -11.55 5.89 9.66
C ASN A 60 -12.69 5.82 8.64
N LEU A 61 -13.59 4.85 8.86
CA LEU A 61 -14.62 4.48 7.91
C LEU A 61 -15.79 5.44 8.08
N LEU A 62 -15.99 6.29 7.08
CA LEU A 62 -17.08 7.26 7.00
C LEU A 62 -17.90 7.00 5.72
N ASP A 63 -18.56 8.01 5.19
CA ASP A 63 -19.31 7.95 3.93
C ASP A 63 -18.41 8.08 2.70
N THR A 64 -17.33 8.85 2.77
CA THR A 64 -16.43 9.07 1.62
C THR A 64 -14.97 8.67 1.89
N THR A 65 -14.66 8.11 3.06
CA THR A 65 -13.30 7.73 3.46
C THR A 65 -13.23 6.36 4.10
N ALA A 66 -12.07 5.74 3.97
CA ALA A 66 -11.64 4.59 4.74
C ALA A 66 -10.10 4.60 4.81
N THR A 67 -9.53 4.04 5.85
CA THR A 67 -8.10 3.75 5.92
C THR A 67 -7.93 2.24 5.96
N ILE A 68 -6.97 1.73 5.20
CA ILE A 68 -6.56 0.33 5.24
C ILE A 68 -5.14 0.28 5.78
N THR A 69 -4.92 -0.54 6.79
CA THR A 69 -3.60 -0.77 7.38
C THR A 69 -3.25 -2.24 7.39
N TRP A 70 -1.96 -2.55 7.34
CA TRP A 70 -1.43 -3.89 7.58
C TRP A 70 0.04 -3.81 8.01
N THR A 71 0.58 -4.96 8.44
CA THR A 71 1.99 -5.10 8.77
C THR A 71 2.68 -6.21 7.99
N THR A 72 3.98 -6.05 7.75
CA THR A 72 4.95 -7.04 7.28
C THR A 72 6.08 -7.12 8.30
N PRO A 73 5.90 -7.87 9.40
CA PRO A 73 6.77 -7.78 10.59
C PRO A 73 8.17 -8.38 10.41
N SER A 74 8.45 -9.06 9.30
CA SER A 74 9.74 -9.71 9.05
C SER A 74 10.57 -9.00 7.97
N ALA A 75 9.97 -8.06 7.23
CA ALA A 75 10.65 -7.30 6.20
C ALA A 75 9.91 -5.98 5.86
N GLU A 76 10.67 -4.94 5.56
CA GLU A 76 10.15 -3.77 4.86
C GLU A 76 9.75 -4.16 3.43
N THR A 77 8.53 -3.80 3.03
CA THR A 77 8.00 -4.13 1.71
C THR A 77 7.38 -2.90 1.06
N THR A 78 7.37 -2.82 -0.27
CA THR A 78 6.50 -1.86 -0.96
C THR A 78 5.04 -2.30 -0.83
N GLY A 79 4.12 -1.34 -0.80
CA GLY A 79 2.72 -1.63 -0.54
C GLY A 79 1.76 -0.63 -1.16
N TYR A 80 0.68 -1.14 -1.76
CA TYR A 80 -0.45 -0.31 -2.20
C TYR A 80 -1.73 -1.13 -2.25
N VAL A 81 -2.87 -0.45 -2.28
CA VAL A 81 -4.19 -1.08 -2.38
C VAL A 81 -4.76 -0.91 -3.77
N LYS A 82 -5.28 -1.99 -4.35
CA LYS A 82 -6.22 -1.92 -5.47
C LYS A 82 -7.63 -2.05 -4.92
N TYR A 83 -8.56 -1.22 -5.40
CA TYR A 83 -9.94 -1.23 -4.90
C TYR A 83 -10.97 -0.86 -5.97
N GLY A 84 -12.24 -1.16 -5.71
CA GLY A 84 -13.35 -0.81 -6.59
C GLY A 84 -14.71 -1.25 -6.03
N THR A 85 -15.80 -0.76 -6.64
CA THR A 85 -17.18 -1.17 -6.31
C THR A 85 -17.57 -2.51 -6.92
N THR A 86 -16.67 -3.10 -7.70
CA THR A 86 -16.78 -4.46 -8.27
C THR A 86 -15.45 -5.18 -8.08
N THR A 87 -15.41 -6.48 -8.37
CA THR A 87 -14.16 -7.28 -8.34
C THR A 87 -13.18 -6.91 -9.45
N SER A 88 -13.58 -6.08 -10.41
CA SER A 88 -12.65 -5.42 -11.33
C SER A 88 -12.05 -4.19 -10.62
N LEU A 89 -10.98 -4.39 -9.87
CA LEU A 89 -10.32 -3.35 -9.07
C LEU A 89 -9.57 -2.35 -9.96
N GLN A 90 -10.23 -1.26 -10.36
CA GLN A 90 -9.68 -0.26 -11.28
C GLN A 90 -8.95 0.89 -10.57
N ASN A 91 -9.18 1.09 -9.28
CA ASN A 91 -8.57 2.18 -8.52
C ASN A 91 -7.34 1.69 -7.77
N VAL A 92 -6.38 2.60 -7.55
CA VAL A 92 -5.14 2.37 -6.80
C VAL A 92 -5.01 3.45 -5.75
N ALA A 93 -4.66 3.06 -4.52
CA ALA A 93 -4.26 3.97 -3.44
C ALA A 93 -2.90 3.52 -2.90
N PHE A 94 -1.97 4.46 -2.80
CA PHE A 94 -0.63 4.22 -2.27
C PHE A 94 -0.57 4.51 -0.78
N ASP A 95 0.51 4.08 -0.15
CA ASP A 95 0.81 4.49 1.22
C ASP A 95 0.83 6.03 1.32
N ILE A 96 0.37 6.59 2.43
CA ILE A 96 0.30 8.05 2.61
C ILE A 96 1.69 8.73 2.61
N ARG A 97 2.76 7.97 2.81
CA ARG A 97 4.15 8.43 2.72
C ARG A 97 4.70 8.40 1.29
N ASP A 98 4.03 7.68 0.40
CA ASP A 98 4.44 7.53 -0.99
C ASP A 98 3.87 8.65 -1.88
N ILE A 99 4.61 8.96 -2.93
CA ILE A 99 4.14 9.79 -4.04
C ILE A 99 4.22 8.97 -5.33
N GLN A 100 3.44 9.34 -6.35
CA GLN A 100 3.31 8.54 -7.57
C GLN A 100 4.65 8.20 -8.27
N GLU A 101 5.70 8.99 -8.04
CA GLU A 101 7.03 8.80 -8.61
C GLU A 101 8.04 8.12 -7.67
N SER A 102 7.67 7.86 -6.42
CA SER A 102 8.55 7.28 -5.40
C SER A 102 7.74 6.47 -4.38
N THR A 103 7.92 5.15 -4.42
CA THR A 103 7.36 4.21 -3.44
C THR A 103 8.43 3.76 -2.46
N GLY A 104 8.20 3.95 -1.17
CA GLY A 104 9.03 3.45 -0.09
C GLY A 104 8.77 1.97 0.23
N SER A 105 9.60 1.42 1.12
CA SER A 105 9.35 0.11 1.73
C SER A 105 9.18 0.30 3.22
N TYR A 106 8.17 -0.36 3.78
CA TYR A 106 7.76 -0.20 5.17
C TYR A 106 7.36 -1.55 5.78
N GLU A 107 7.56 -1.72 7.08
CA GLU A 107 6.98 -2.84 7.83
C GLU A 107 5.52 -2.59 8.21
N LEU A 108 5.12 -1.32 8.24
CA LEU A 108 3.78 -0.86 8.56
C LEU A 108 3.26 -0.08 7.38
N HIS A 109 2.06 -0.38 6.93
CA HIS A 109 1.43 0.25 5.78
C HIS A 109 0.17 0.99 6.21
N TYR A 110 0.01 2.22 5.73
CA TYR A 110 -1.11 3.10 6.08
C TYR A 110 -1.63 3.79 4.82
N ILE A 111 -2.78 3.33 4.32
CA ILE A 111 -3.33 3.73 3.03
C ILE A 111 -4.68 4.42 3.26
N ASP A 112 -4.76 5.70 2.88
CA ASP A 112 -6.01 6.45 2.88
C ASP A 112 -6.76 6.29 1.55
N LEU A 113 -8.03 5.92 1.65
CA LEU A 113 -8.99 5.92 0.55
C LEU A 113 -9.92 7.11 0.74
N ARG A 114 -10.03 7.94 -0.30
CA ARG A 114 -10.83 9.17 -0.32
C ARG A 114 -11.74 9.17 -1.53
N GLU A 115 -12.70 10.10 -1.55
CA GLU A 115 -13.66 10.25 -2.65
C GLU A 115 -14.50 8.98 -2.90
N LEU A 116 -14.73 8.20 -1.84
CA LEU A 116 -15.60 7.04 -1.91
C LEU A 116 -17.06 7.46 -2.04
N THR A 117 -17.87 6.60 -2.63
CA THR A 117 -19.32 6.81 -2.71
C THR A 117 -19.98 6.38 -1.39
N PRO A 118 -20.87 7.19 -0.80
CA PRO A 118 -21.63 6.81 0.39
C PRO A 118 -22.44 5.51 0.22
N SER A 119 -22.69 4.80 1.32
CA SER A 119 -23.53 3.59 1.37
C SER A 119 -23.13 2.47 0.39
N THR A 120 -21.85 2.40 0.01
CA THR A 120 -21.36 1.57 -1.09
C THR A 120 -20.40 0.50 -0.59
N VAL A 121 -20.55 -0.72 -1.10
CA VAL A 121 -19.61 -1.82 -0.84
C VAL A 121 -18.40 -1.67 -1.76
N TYR A 122 -17.21 -1.69 -1.16
CA TYR A 122 -15.94 -1.71 -1.87
C TYR A 122 -15.24 -3.04 -1.65
N TYR A 123 -14.65 -3.54 -2.72
CA TYR A 123 -13.75 -4.68 -2.74
C TYR A 123 -12.32 -4.17 -2.84
N TYR A 124 -11.38 -4.85 -2.20
CA TYR A 124 -9.97 -4.50 -2.31
C TYR A 124 -9.03 -5.70 -2.18
N ALA A 125 -7.82 -5.51 -2.69
CA ALA A 125 -6.67 -6.38 -2.46
C ALA A 125 -5.44 -5.51 -2.15
N MET A 126 -4.56 -6.04 -1.31
CA MET A 126 -3.26 -5.42 -1.04
C MET A 126 -2.24 -5.99 -2.02
N ILE A 127 -1.41 -5.13 -2.58
CA ILE A 127 -0.25 -5.53 -3.36
C ILE A 127 0.99 -5.28 -2.50
N VAL A 128 1.67 -6.35 -2.09
CA VAL A 128 2.79 -6.30 -1.13
C VAL A 128 4.02 -6.92 -1.77
N GLY A 129 5.06 -6.12 -1.99
CA GLY A 129 6.26 -6.55 -2.73
C GLY A 129 5.93 -7.03 -4.16
N GLY A 130 4.90 -6.44 -4.78
CA GLY A 130 4.43 -6.83 -6.12
C GLY A 130 3.48 -8.03 -6.18
N LYS A 131 3.21 -8.71 -5.05
CA LYS A 131 2.28 -9.84 -4.97
C LYS A 131 0.91 -9.42 -4.46
N GLU A 132 -0.15 -9.93 -5.09
CA GLU A 132 -1.53 -9.69 -4.66
C GLU A 132 -1.90 -10.58 -3.46
N TYR A 133 -2.51 -9.96 -2.44
CA TYR A 133 -3.04 -10.61 -1.26
C TYR A 133 -4.54 -10.31 -1.10
N LYS A 134 -5.30 -11.39 -0.94
CA LYS A 134 -6.76 -11.43 -0.79
C LYS A 134 -7.14 -12.07 0.55
N ASN A 135 -8.43 -12.02 0.89
CA ASN A 135 -8.97 -12.75 2.03
C ASN A 135 -9.27 -14.19 1.57
N ASP A 136 -8.26 -15.03 1.64
CA ASP A 136 -8.25 -16.35 1.00
C ASP A 136 -8.49 -16.25 -0.52
N GLU A 137 -9.59 -16.82 -1.02
CA GLU A 137 -9.94 -16.78 -2.45
C GLU A 137 -10.78 -15.54 -2.83
N GLU A 138 -11.29 -14.80 -1.85
CA GLU A 138 -12.16 -13.64 -2.05
C GLU A 138 -11.44 -12.31 -1.79
N TYR A 139 -11.83 -11.26 -2.50
CA TYR A 139 -11.38 -9.91 -2.18
C TYR A 139 -11.85 -9.50 -0.78
N TYR A 140 -11.02 -8.73 -0.07
CA TYR A 140 -11.47 -8.06 1.14
C TYR A 140 -12.59 -7.08 0.80
N LYS A 141 -13.44 -6.76 1.78
CA LYS A 141 -14.56 -5.85 1.59
C LYS A 141 -14.82 -4.97 2.79
N PHE A 142 -15.28 -3.75 2.52
CA PHE A 142 -15.87 -2.85 3.50
C PHE A 142 -17.06 -2.13 2.87
N LYS A 143 -17.88 -1.48 3.70
CA LYS A 143 -19.01 -0.67 3.22
C LYS A 143 -18.92 0.72 3.85
N THR A 144 -18.96 1.76 3.01
CA THR A 144 -19.04 3.14 3.50
C THR A 144 -20.40 3.42 4.14
N GLY A 145 -20.42 4.33 5.11
CA GLY A 145 -21.64 4.77 5.78
C GLY A 145 -22.52 5.65 4.88
N PRO A 146 -23.76 5.93 5.30
CA PRO A 146 -24.59 6.97 4.68
C PRO A 146 -24.03 8.37 4.97
N ILE A 147 -24.47 9.35 4.19
CA ILE A 147 -24.28 10.77 4.54
C ILE A 147 -25.07 11.04 5.81
N LEU A 148 -24.43 11.64 6.82
CA LEU A 148 -25.08 12.11 8.04
C LEU A 148 -25.19 13.63 7.96
N ASP A 149 -26.40 14.17 8.17
CA ASP A 149 -26.63 15.62 8.24
C ASP A 149 -26.45 16.08 9.69
N ILE A 150 -25.24 15.92 10.22
CA ILE A 150 -24.89 16.20 11.60
C ILE A 150 -23.55 16.93 11.63
N ILE A 151 -23.47 18.00 12.42
CA ILE A 151 -22.24 18.74 12.68
C ILE A 151 -21.94 18.56 14.18
N ASP A 152 -20.85 17.89 14.51
CA ASP A 152 -20.33 17.80 15.86
C ASP A 152 -19.14 18.75 16.05
N THR A 153 -18.90 19.17 17.28
CA THR A 153 -17.71 19.95 17.62
C THR A 153 -16.49 19.03 17.69
N PRO A 154 -15.27 19.50 17.31
CA PRO A 154 -14.05 18.72 17.46
C PRO A 154 -13.85 18.23 18.90
N LYS A 155 -13.58 16.93 19.05
CA LYS A 155 -13.34 16.23 20.32
C LYS A 155 -11.97 15.53 20.25
N PRO A 156 -10.86 16.29 20.27
CA PRO A 156 -9.52 15.74 20.11
C PRO A 156 -9.11 14.93 21.34
N VAL A 157 -8.75 13.67 21.14
CA VAL A 157 -8.04 12.83 22.10
C VAL A 157 -6.56 12.88 21.76
N LYS A 158 -5.74 13.22 22.77
CA LYS A 158 -4.29 13.28 22.68
C LYS A 158 -3.70 12.21 23.57
N GLY A 159 -2.65 11.56 23.10
CA GLY A 159 -1.90 10.60 23.90
C GLY A 159 -0.49 10.41 23.37
N SER A 160 0.27 9.60 24.10
CA SER A 160 1.60 9.17 23.70
C SER A 160 1.71 7.65 23.74
N VAL A 161 2.54 7.10 22.87
CA VAL A 161 2.93 5.69 22.83
C VAL A 161 4.42 5.60 23.07
N GLU A 162 4.83 4.72 23.97
CA GLU A 162 6.24 4.41 24.17
C GLU A 162 6.63 3.20 23.31
N ASP A 163 7.69 3.35 22.52
CA ASP A 163 8.36 2.22 21.89
C ASP A 163 9.53 1.77 22.79
N PRO A 164 9.48 0.56 23.37
CA PRO A 164 10.54 0.06 24.23
C PRO A 164 11.87 -0.15 23.50
N SER A 165 11.87 -0.18 22.16
CA SER A 165 13.11 -0.20 21.36
C SER A 165 13.83 1.16 21.33
N GLY A 166 13.18 2.24 21.78
CA GLY A 166 13.77 3.55 21.99
C GLY A 166 13.88 4.45 20.75
N GLY A 167 13.50 3.97 19.55
CA GLY A 167 13.56 4.73 18.30
C GLY A 167 12.44 5.78 18.12
N ASP A 168 12.55 6.57 17.05
CA ASP A 168 11.51 7.47 16.50
C ASP A 168 10.72 6.75 15.38
N GLU A 169 10.54 5.46 15.59
CA GLU A 169 9.96 4.54 14.63
C GLU A 169 8.45 4.74 14.51
N GLU A 170 7.92 4.48 13.32
CA GLU A 170 6.49 4.68 13.04
C GLU A 170 5.61 3.60 13.67
N LEU A 171 4.46 4.04 14.19
CA LEU A 171 3.46 3.21 14.84
C LEU A 171 2.09 3.58 14.28
N VAL A 172 1.16 2.62 14.24
CA VAL A 172 -0.26 2.94 14.05
C VAL A 172 -0.98 2.85 15.37
N VAL A 173 -1.68 3.92 15.70
CA VAL A 173 -2.57 3.97 16.85
C VAL A 173 -3.99 3.77 16.35
N TYR A 174 -4.66 2.75 16.89
CA TYR A 174 -6.07 2.47 16.70
C TYR A 174 -6.86 2.87 17.93
N MET A 175 -8.11 3.29 17.73
CA MET A 175 -8.99 3.73 18.80
C MET A 175 -10.43 3.32 18.52
N TYR A 176 -11.14 2.89 19.55
CA TYR A 176 -12.60 2.83 19.54
C TYR A 176 -13.14 3.08 20.95
N VAL A 177 -14.41 3.49 21.01
CA VAL A 177 -15.18 3.73 22.22
C VAL A 177 -16.23 2.65 22.41
N GLU A 178 -16.40 2.19 23.64
CA GLU A 178 -17.46 1.31 24.12
C GLU A 178 -18.29 2.02 25.21
N LYS A 179 -19.63 1.97 25.10
CA LYS A 179 -20.55 2.42 26.15
C LYS A 179 -21.82 1.58 26.11
N ASP A 180 -22.31 1.12 27.27
CA ASP A 180 -23.54 0.32 27.38
C ASP A 180 -23.59 -0.88 26.40
N SER A 181 -22.48 -1.59 26.25
CA SER A 181 -22.29 -2.70 25.30
C SER A 181 -22.43 -2.33 23.82
N LYS A 182 -22.48 -1.03 23.48
CA LYS A 182 -22.37 -0.53 22.11
C LYS A 182 -20.92 -0.14 21.84
N ILE A 183 -20.43 -0.52 20.66
CA ILE A 183 -19.11 -0.14 20.17
C ILE A 183 -19.23 0.77 18.96
N SER A 184 -18.32 1.72 18.88
CA SER A 184 -18.10 2.56 17.70
C SER A 184 -17.33 1.83 16.60
N ASN A 185 -17.24 2.45 15.43
CA ASN A 185 -16.22 2.10 14.44
C ASN A 185 -14.82 2.42 14.98
N LYS A 186 -13.80 1.88 14.31
CA LYS A 186 -12.41 2.15 14.67
C LYS A 186 -11.88 3.37 13.94
N LEU A 187 -11.17 4.23 14.68
CA LEU A 187 -10.32 5.28 14.13
C LEU A 187 -8.86 4.81 14.15
N SER A 188 -8.04 5.41 13.30
CA SER A 188 -6.59 5.21 13.34
C SER A 188 -5.80 6.43 12.92
N THR A 189 -4.54 6.48 13.34
CA THR A 189 -3.54 7.44 12.84
C THR A 189 -2.15 6.81 12.88
N ILE A 190 -1.25 7.27 12.01
CA ILE A 190 0.17 6.93 12.05
C ILE A 190 0.94 7.99 12.84
N THR A 191 1.95 7.60 13.61
CA THR A 191 2.85 8.54 14.29
C THR A 191 4.28 8.02 14.38
N SER A 192 5.26 8.89 14.13
CA SER A 192 6.68 8.69 14.45
C SER A 192 7.13 9.48 15.68
N SER A 193 6.35 10.48 16.10
CA SER A 193 6.72 11.42 17.16
C SER A 193 6.35 10.94 18.57
N LYS A 194 5.92 9.68 18.69
CA LYS A 194 5.32 9.05 19.89
C LYS A 194 4.00 9.67 20.34
N ASN A 195 3.70 10.90 19.95
CA ASN A 195 2.46 11.58 20.26
C ASN A 195 1.45 11.39 19.12
N TYR A 196 0.18 11.24 19.46
CA TYR A 196 -0.89 11.15 18.48
C TYR A 196 -2.05 12.07 18.87
N THR A 197 -2.84 12.44 17.88
CA THR A 197 -4.13 13.09 18.08
C THR A 197 -5.15 12.43 17.16
N LEU A 198 -6.29 12.06 17.72
CA LEU A 198 -7.45 11.56 17.00
C LEU A 198 -8.66 12.40 17.37
N ASP A 199 -9.55 12.67 16.42
CA ASP A 199 -10.77 13.44 16.67
C ASP A 199 -11.99 12.51 16.74
N LEU A 200 -12.68 12.50 17.87
CA LEU A 200 -13.88 11.70 18.09
C LEU A 200 -15.15 12.32 17.49
N SER A 201 -15.08 13.54 16.95
CA SER A 201 -16.25 14.26 16.40
C SER A 201 -16.97 13.50 15.28
N ASN A 202 -16.23 12.70 14.50
CA ASN A 202 -16.78 11.89 13.41
C ASN A 202 -16.87 10.41 13.76
N LEU A 203 -16.70 10.05 15.04
CA LEU A 203 -16.82 8.67 15.49
C LEU A 203 -18.25 8.19 15.21
N ARG A 204 -18.37 7.07 14.49
CA ARG A 204 -19.67 6.48 14.17
C ARG A 204 -19.91 5.24 15.00
N THR A 205 -21.17 4.88 15.11
CA THR A 205 -21.58 3.53 15.53
C THR A 205 -20.94 2.48 14.61
N SER A 206 -20.79 1.25 15.10
CA SER A 206 -20.18 0.15 14.33
C SER A 206 -20.88 -0.18 13.01
N ASP A 207 -22.16 0.15 12.86
CA ASP A 207 -22.92 0.00 11.61
C ASP A 207 -22.88 1.26 10.72
N LEU A 208 -22.22 2.32 11.18
CA LEU A 208 -22.01 3.62 10.53
C LEU A 208 -23.26 4.49 10.34
N ASN A 209 -24.43 4.05 10.84
CA ASN A 209 -25.70 4.72 10.56
C ASN A 209 -25.92 5.97 11.41
N ASP A 210 -25.24 6.06 12.55
CA ASP A 210 -25.34 7.19 13.48
C ASP A 210 -23.96 7.60 14.03
N LEU A 211 -23.84 8.82 14.55
CA LEU A 211 -22.68 9.22 15.34
C LEU A 211 -22.68 8.51 16.70
N PHE A 212 -21.49 8.14 17.16
CA PHE A 212 -21.24 7.70 18.53
C PHE A 212 -20.92 8.93 19.38
N SER A 213 -21.96 9.70 19.73
CA SER A 213 -21.79 11.03 20.33
C SER A 213 -21.79 11.04 21.86
N ASP A 214 -22.38 10.02 22.49
CA ASP A 214 -22.47 9.90 23.95
C ASP A 214 -21.18 9.27 24.49
N LEU A 215 -20.29 10.13 25.00
CA LEU A 215 -18.95 9.76 25.46
C LEU A 215 -18.79 9.83 26.99
N ASP A 216 -19.79 10.35 27.72
CA ASP A 216 -19.70 10.48 29.17
C ASP A 216 -19.63 9.09 29.80
N GLU A 217 -18.63 8.85 30.65
CA GLU A 217 -18.39 7.54 31.30
C GLU A 217 -18.16 6.40 30.28
N ALA A 218 -17.91 6.73 29.01
CA ALA A 218 -17.61 5.73 27.99
C ALA A 218 -16.19 5.18 28.19
N THR A 219 -15.99 3.92 27.81
CA THR A 219 -14.66 3.30 27.84
C THR A 219 -13.96 3.53 26.51
N LEU A 220 -12.79 4.17 26.57
CA LEU A 220 -11.89 4.37 25.44
C LEU A 220 -10.86 3.24 25.39
N HIS A 221 -10.80 2.54 24.27
CA HIS A 221 -9.78 1.54 23.99
C HIS A 221 -8.79 2.07 22.96
N VAL A 222 -7.51 2.00 23.29
CA VAL A 222 -6.41 2.42 22.42
C VAL A 222 -5.43 1.27 22.24
N PHE A 223 -5.04 1.03 21.00
CA PHE A 223 -4.09 -0.01 20.62
C PHE A 223 -3.00 0.61 19.76
N ALA A 224 -1.74 0.26 20.00
CA ALA A 224 -0.62 0.68 19.19
C ALA A 224 0.04 -0.54 18.54
N GLU A 225 0.32 -0.43 17.24
CA GLU A 225 0.94 -1.46 16.42
C GLU A 225 2.29 -0.97 15.88
N GLY A 226 3.36 -1.71 16.19
CA GLY A 226 4.71 -1.45 15.71
C GLY A 226 5.27 -2.52 14.79
N ALA A 227 4.42 -3.33 14.15
CA ALA A 227 4.82 -4.43 13.27
C ALA A 227 5.73 -5.45 13.97
N GLY A 228 6.96 -5.65 13.49
CA GLY A 228 7.92 -6.59 14.08
C GLY A 228 8.33 -6.24 15.51
N ARG A 229 8.09 -4.99 15.94
CA ARG A 229 8.45 -4.47 17.26
C ARG A 229 7.44 -4.81 18.36
N GLY A 230 6.23 -5.23 17.98
CA GLY A 230 5.18 -5.63 18.92
C GLY A 230 4.00 -4.66 18.99
N GLU A 231 3.15 -4.88 19.99
CA GLU A 231 1.89 -4.17 20.18
C GLU A 231 1.72 -3.75 21.64
N GLY A 232 0.94 -2.69 21.86
CA GLY A 232 0.57 -2.21 23.19
C GLY A 232 -0.90 -1.80 23.23
N SER A 233 -1.52 -1.84 24.40
CA SER A 233 -2.90 -1.36 24.56
C SER A 233 -3.12 -0.71 25.91
N ILE A 234 -4.05 0.25 25.94
CA ILE A 234 -4.56 0.86 27.15
C ILE A 234 -6.07 1.00 27.04
N THR A 235 -6.75 0.84 28.16
CA THR A 235 -8.19 1.09 28.28
C THR A 235 -8.37 2.10 29.39
N THR A 236 -9.13 3.16 29.11
CA THR A 236 -9.39 4.24 30.07
C THR A 236 -10.83 4.71 29.96
N GLU A 237 -11.40 5.17 31.07
CA GLU A 237 -12.71 5.81 31.06
C GLU A 237 -12.58 7.26 30.58
N ILE A 238 -13.52 7.70 29.75
CA ILE A 238 -13.68 9.10 29.37
C ILE A 238 -14.43 9.78 30.52
N LEU A 239 -13.69 10.54 31.31
CA LEU A 239 -14.29 11.38 32.33
C LEU A 239 -15.08 12.50 31.64
N SER A 240 -16.33 12.70 32.06
CA SER A 240 -17.12 13.85 31.62
C SER A 240 -16.31 15.13 31.85
N ALA A 241 -16.23 16.00 30.85
CA ALA A 241 -15.71 17.34 31.09
C ALA A 241 -16.55 17.97 32.21
N ILE A 242 -15.89 18.44 33.28
CA ILE A 242 -16.56 19.27 34.27
C ILE A 242 -16.91 20.57 33.53
N ASP A 243 -18.20 20.78 33.26
CA ASP A 243 -18.77 22.06 32.80
C ASP A 243 -18.40 23.23 33.73
#